data_AF-A0A502EQC9-F1
#
_entry.id   AF-A0A502EQC9-F1
#
_cell.length_a   1.000
_cell.length_b   1.000
_cell.length_c   1.000
_cell.angle_alpha   90.00
_cell.angle_beta   90.00
_cell.angle_gamma   90.00
#
_symmetry.space_group_name_H-M   'P 1'
#
loop_
_entity.id
_entity.type
_entity.pdbx_description
1 polymer ?
#
loop_
_entity_poly.entity_id
_entity_poly.type
_entity_poly.pdbx_seq_one_letter_code
_entity_poly.pdbx_strand_id
1 'polypeptide(L)'
;MKTKIITCIICLLLIITPVRPAEKTAALPILEIVKAVTKKVIKAIDLRIQKLQNKTIWLQNAQKKIENVLSKLKLDEISDWTKKQKELYKGYYEELAKVKSIITYYQRIKDITKKQTKLVEEYERAWNLFKQDTHFKENEIQYMERVYSGILEESLKNMDQIFLILDSFSTQMSDLKRLEIINEAADQIDANYDDLTLFNQQNVILSLQRAKTEADVNQVKQFYGIP
;
A
#
# COMPACT_ATOMS: atom_id res chain seq x y z
N MET A 1 -48.17 25.64 74.20
CA MET A 1 -47.92 26.92 73.47
C MET A 1 -47.54 27.96 74.51
N LYS A 2 -46.77 29.00 74.16
CA LYS A 2 -46.26 30.03 75.09
C LYS A 2 -44.92 29.70 75.76
N THR A 3 -44.17 28.71 75.30
CA THR A 3 -42.71 28.71 75.48
C THR A 3 -42.10 30.00 74.92
N LYS A 4 -42.70 30.58 73.87
CA LYS A 4 -42.46 31.97 73.43
C LYS A 4 -42.78 33.06 74.46
N ILE A 5 -43.67 32.81 75.43
CA ILE A 5 -44.00 33.75 76.52
C ILE A 5 -43.00 33.63 77.66
N ILE A 6 -42.45 32.45 77.94
CA ILE A 6 -41.38 32.31 78.94
C ILE A 6 -40.10 32.99 78.41
N THR A 7 -39.82 32.89 77.11
CA THR A 7 -38.70 33.64 76.49
C THR A 7 -38.95 35.16 76.48
N CYS A 8 -40.21 35.61 76.35
CA CYS A 8 -40.57 37.04 76.46
C CYS A 8 -40.46 37.59 77.89
N ILE A 9 -40.63 36.75 78.92
CA ILE A 9 -40.58 37.18 80.34
C ILE A 9 -39.14 37.29 80.86
N ILE A 10 -38.21 36.47 80.33
CA ILE A 10 -36.79 36.55 80.70
C ILE A 10 -36.09 37.77 80.06
N CYS A 11 -36.57 38.25 78.91
CA CYS A 11 -36.13 39.52 78.33
C CYS A 11 -36.74 40.76 79.01
N LEU A 12 -37.77 40.61 79.85
CA LEU A 12 -38.40 41.74 80.56
C LEU A 12 -37.76 42.03 81.93
N LEU A 13 -36.93 41.11 82.45
CA LEU A 13 -36.39 41.17 83.83
C LEU A 13 -34.93 41.67 83.94
N LEU A 14 -34.26 41.99 82.84
CA LEU A 14 -32.87 42.49 82.85
C LEU A 14 -32.73 43.98 82.46
N ILE A 15 -33.84 44.72 82.30
CA ILE A 15 -33.83 46.14 81.88
C ILE A 15 -33.93 47.14 83.05
N ILE A 16 -34.01 46.68 84.31
CA ILE A 16 -34.11 47.59 85.47
C ILE A 16 -32.85 47.49 86.34
N THR A 17 -31.75 48.12 85.93
CA THR A 17 -30.82 48.83 86.83
C THR A 17 -30.10 49.96 86.07
N PRO A 18 -29.92 51.14 86.67
CA PRO A 18 -29.48 52.36 85.97
C PRO A 18 -27.97 52.38 85.68
N VAL A 19 -27.64 52.87 84.48
CA VAL A 19 -26.29 53.20 84.02
C VAL A 19 -25.68 54.32 84.88
N ARG A 20 -24.51 54.06 85.47
CA ARG A 20 -23.57 55.10 85.94
C ARG A 20 -22.27 54.99 85.11
N PRO A 21 -21.71 56.10 84.61
CA PRO A 21 -20.42 56.10 83.92
C PRO A 21 -19.29 56.51 84.88
N ALA A 22 -18.19 55.74 84.86
CA ALA A 22 -16.84 56.05 85.36
C ALA A 22 -16.12 54.69 85.53
N GLU A 23 -14.87 54.42 85.15
CA GLU A 23 -13.71 55.24 84.84
C GLU A 23 -12.66 54.31 84.21
N LYS A 24 -11.75 54.86 83.41
CA LYS A 24 -10.53 54.15 83.00
C LYS A 24 -9.67 53.91 84.24
N THR A 25 -9.46 52.66 84.61
CA THR A 25 -8.40 52.26 85.57
C THR A 25 -7.51 51.19 84.95
N ALA A 26 -6.22 51.31 85.25
CA ALA A 26 -5.11 50.68 84.57
C ALA A 26 -4.81 49.26 85.08
N ALA A 27 -4.07 48.55 84.22
CA ALA A 27 -3.25 47.35 84.44
C ALA A 27 -3.93 45.96 84.43
N LEU A 28 -3.73 45.25 83.30
CA LEU A 28 -3.17 43.88 83.31
C LEU A 28 -2.12 43.75 82.18
N PRO A 29 -0.82 43.73 82.48
CA PRO A 29 0.28 43.56 81.50
C PRO A 29 0.28 42.20 80.78
N ILE A 30 -0.60 41.28 81.16
CA ILE A 30 -0.64 39.89 80.68
C ILE A 30 -1.40 39.80 79.33
N LEU A 31 -2.34 40.70 79.06
CA LEU A 31 -3.21 40.59 77.87
C LEU A 31 -2.53 40.97 76.55
N GLU A 32 -1.60 41.94 76.55
CA GLU A 32 -0.82 42.30 75.36
C GLU A 32 0.25 41.24 75.04
N ILE A 33 0.89 40.67 76.07
CA ILE A 33 1.88 39.60 75.93
C ILE A 33 1.21 38.33 75.38
N VAL A 34 0.04 37.93 75.90
CA VAL A 34 -0.71 36.77 75.39
C VAL A 34 -1.18 36.97 73.95
N LYS A 35 -1.60 38.17 73.55
CA LYS A 35 -1.96 38.48 72.15
C LYS A 35 -0.74 38.42 71.22
N ALA A 36 0.40 38.97 71.63
CA ALA A 36 1.63 38.95 70.84
C ALA A 36 2.20 37.52 70.68
N VAL A 37 2.17 36.72 71.75
CA VAL A 37 2.60 35.31 71.73
C VAL A 37 1.67 34.48 70.83
N THR A 38 0.35 34.64 70.97
CA THR A 38 -0.64 33.94 70.12
C THR A 38 -0.46 34.29 68.63
N LYS A 39 -0.24 35.58 68.31
CA LYS A 39 0.03 36.02 66.92
C LYS A 39 1.32 35.42 66.34
N LYS A 40 2.39 35.31 67.16
CA LYS A 40 3.67 34.73 66.74
C LYS A 40 3.55 33.20 66.52
N VAL A 41 2.78 32.50 67.34
CA VAL A 41 2.50 31.06 67.20
C VAL A 41 1.68 30.79 65.94
N ILE A 42 0.58 31.53 65.71
CA ILE A 42 -0.24 31.39 64.49
C ILE A 42 0.60 31.62 63.23
N LYS A 43 1.43 32.68 63.22
CA LYS A 43 2.31 32.98 62.07
C LYS A 43 3.37 31.88 61.84
N ALA A 44 3.89 31.25 62.91
CA ALA A 44 4.85 30.16 62.79
C ALA A 44 4.21 28.87 62.28
N ILE A 45 2.98 28.57 62.72
CA ILE A 45 2.17 27.45 62.22
C ILE A 45 1.82 27.67 60.75
N ASP A 46 1.32 28.85 60.40
CA ASP A 46 1.02 29.25 59.03
C ASP A 46 2.26 29.13 58.12
N LEU A 47 3.41 29.65 58.56
CA LEU A 47 4.67 29.51 57.81
C LEU A 47 5.09 28.04 57.62
N ARG A 48 4.86 27.17 58.62
CA ARG A 48 5.13 25.73 58.49
C ARG A 48 4.14 25.08 57.52
N ILE A 49 2.86 25.44 57.57
CA ILE A 49 1.83 24.98 56.64
C ILE A 49 2.19 25.41 55.21
N GLN A 50 2.58 26.67 54.98
CA GLN A 50 3.04 27.17 53.69
C GLN A 50 4.28 26.41 53.19
N LYS A 51 5.27 26.14 54.06
CA LYS A 51 6.44 25.34 53.69
C LYS A 51 6.08 23.92 53.29
N LEU A 52 5.14 23.30 54.01
CA LEU A 52 4.65 21.96 53.68
C LEU A 52 3.86 21.97 52.36
N GLN A 53 2.96 22.94 52.17
CA GLN A 53 2.22 23.12 50.92
C GLN A 53 3.16 23.36 49.74
N ASN A 54 4.17 24.22 49.88
CA ASN A 54 5.18 24.45 48.83
C ASN A 54 5.94 23.17 48.48
N LYS A 55 6.31 22.36 49.47
CA LYS A 55 6.92 21.04 49.22
C LYS A 55 5.96 20.10 48.50
N THR A 56 4.69 20.05 48.88
CA THR A 56 3.67 19.24 48.21
C THR A 56 3.43 19.67 46.77
N ILE A 57 3.30 20.98 46.52
CA ILE A 57 3.15 21.55 45.17
C ILE A 57 4.38 21.22 44.33
N TRP A 58 5.58 21.37 44.90
CA TRP A 58 6.82 21.01 44.20
C TRP A 58 6.85 19.52 43.84
N LEU A 59 6.49 18.63 44.78
CA LEU A 59 6.41 17.19 44.54
C LEU A 59 5.37 16.83 43.46
N GLN A 60 4.20 17.47 43.49
CA GLN A 60 3.16 17.28 42.47
C GLN A 60 3.63 17.74 41.09
N ASN A 61 4.31 18.90 41.00
CA ASN A 61 4.88 19.40 39.75
C ASN A 61 6.01 18.49 39.24
N ALA A 62 6.85 17.96 40.13
CA ALA A 62 7.89 16.99 39.79
C ALA A 62 7.26 15.69 39.26
N GLN A 63 6.23 15.16 39.92
CA GLN A 63 5.46 14.00 39.47
C GLN A 63 4.85 14.25 38.09
N LYS A 64 4.16 15.38 37.90
CA LYS A 64 3.55 15.75 36.61
C LYS A 64 4.59 15.86 35.49
N LYS A 65 5.79 16.36 35.79
CA LYS A 65 6.88 16.43 34.81
C LYS A 65 7.39 15.04 34.44
N ILE A 66 7.55 14.15 35.42
CA ILE A 66 7.93 12.74 35.17
C ILE A 66 6.86 12.03 34.35
N GLU A 67 5.59 12.21 34.68
CA GLU A 67 4.45 11.64 33.94
C GLU A 67 4.40 12.15 32.50
N ASN A 68 4.62 13.45 32.28
CA ASN A 68 4.68 14.02 30.94
C ASN A 68 5.87 13.47 30.13
N VAL A 69 7.05 13.33 30.74
CA VAL A 69 8.23 12.74 30.09
C VAL A 69 7.99 11.27 29.77
N LEU A 70 7.45 10.49 30.71
CA LEU A 70 7.11 9.09 30.50
C LEU A 70 6.05 8.91 29.40
N SER A 71 5.00 9.74 29.41
CA SER A 71 3.97 9.73 28.38
C SER A 71 4.56 10.07 27.02
N LYS A 72 5.43 11.07 26.94
CA LYS A 72 6.13 11.42 25.69
C LYS A 72 7.02 10.29 25.21
N LEU A 73 7.84 9.70 26.07
CA LEU A 73 8.71 8.56 25.73
C LEU A 73 7.90 7.37 25.22
N LYS A 74 6.77 7.04 25.86
CA LYS A 74 5.86 5.99 25.40
C LYS A 74 5.25 6.32 24.03
N LEU A 75 4.85 7.56 23.79
CA LEU A 75 4.32 7.99 22.49
C LEU A 75 5.39 7.94 21.40
N ASP A 76 6.62 8.35 21.70
CA ASP A 76 7.75 8.28 20.78
C ASP A 76 8.07 6.81 20.43
N GLU A 77 8.08 5.91 21.43
CA GLU A 77 8.27 4.46 21.23
C GLU A 77 7.15 3.84 20.37
N ILE A 78 5.89 4.17 20.64
CA ILE A 78 4.75 3.72 19.82
C ILE A 78 4.87 4.26 18.39
N SER A 79 5.26 5.53 18.23
CA SER A 79 5.46 6.15 16.92
C SER A 79 6.55 5.43 16.13
N ASP A 80 7.69 5.19 16.76
CA ASP A 80 8.83 4.52 16.12
C ASP A 80 8.56 3.05 15.82
N TRP A 81 7.85 2.34 16.70
CA TRP A 81 7.37 0.99 16.42
C TRP A 81 6.39 0.98 15.24
N THR A 82 5.47 1.94 15.18
CA THR A 82 4.51 2.08 14.08
C THR A 82 5.21 2.37 12.74
N LYS A 83 6.23 3.24 12.75
CA LYS A 83 7.06 3.52 11.57
C LYS A 83 7.81 2.27 11.11
N LYS A 84 8.47 1.56 12.03
CA LYS A 84 9.18 0.30 11.73
C LYS A 84 8.23 -0.76 11.15
N GLN A 85 7.04 -0.91 11.73
CA GLN A 85 6.00 -1.79 11.19
C GLN A 85 5.61 -1.38 9.77
N LYS A 86 5.33 -0.09 9.54
CA LYS A 86 4.99 0.41 8.20
C LYS A 86 6.10 0.16 7.19
N GLU A 87 7.36 0.39 7.56
CA GLU A 87 8.52 0.15 6.70
C GLU A 87 8.71 -1.34 6.40
N LEU A 88 8.56 -2.21 7.40
CA LEU A 88 8.64 -3.66 7.23
C LEU A 88 7.54 -4.17 6.29
N TYR A 89 6.29 -3.77 6.50
CA TYR A 89 5.19 -4.14 5.62
C TYR A 89 5.38 -3.59 4.21
N LYS A 90 5.87 -2.35 4.09
CA LYS A 90 6.20 -1.76 2.79
C LYS A 90 7.22 -2.63 2.05
N GLY A 91 8.33 -3.01 2.69
CA GLY A 91 9.34 -3.89 2.09
C GLY A 91 8.75 -5.24 1.68
N TYR A 92 7.97 -5.87 2.56
CA TYR A 92 7.30 -7.13 2.27
C TYR A 92 6.37 -7.04 1.04
N TYR A 93 5.53 -6.01 0.96
CA TYR A 93 4.63 -5.83 -0.18
C TYR A 93 5.37 -5.49 -1.47
N GLU A 94 6.47 -4.74 -1.39
CA GLU A 94 7.34 -4.46 -2.54
C GLU A 94 8.01 -5.73 -3.07
N GLU A 95 8.51 -6.60 -2.20
CA GLU A 95 9.07 -7.90 -2.58
C GLU A 95 8.01 -8.81 -3.19
N LEU A 96 6.82 -8.90 -2.58
CA LEU A 96 5.71 -9.69 -3.11
C LEU A 96 5.29 -9.20 -4.50
N ALA A 97 5.24 -7.88 -4.70
CA ALA A 97 4.94 -7.29 -6.01
C ALA A 97 5.99 -7.65 -7.07
N LYS A 98 7.28 -7.63 -6.73
CA LYS A 98 8.38 -8.05 -7.61
C LYS A 98 8.30 -9.53 -7.98
N VAL A 99 8.05 -10.41 -7.01
CA VAL A 99 7.90 -11.84 -7.29
C VAL A 99 6.70 -12.08 -8.20
N LYS A 100 5.57 -11.40 -7.93
CA LYS A 100 4.38 -11.48 -8.77
C LYS A 100 4.66 -11.03 -10.21
N SER A 101 5.38 -9.93 -10.41
CA SER A 101 5.70 -9.43 -11.75
C SER A 101 6.57 -10.42 -12.52
N ILE A 102 7.60 -11.00 -11.88
CA ILE A 102 8.45 -12.04 -12.47
C ILE A 102 7.63 -13.26 -12.93
N ILE A 103 6.71 -13.76 -12.08
CA ILE A 103 5.84 -14.89 -12.43
C ILE A 103 4.97 -14.55 -13.65
N THR A 104 4.39 -13.34 -13.68
CA THR A 104 3.59 -12.88 -14.82
C THR A 104 4.42 -12.83 -16.11
N TYR A 105 5.65 -12.31 -16.06
CA TYR A 105 6.55 -12.29 -17.22
C TYR A 105 6.84 -13.70 -17.72
N TYR A 106 7.23 -14.60 -16.81
CA TYR A 106 7.55 -15.98 -17.17
C TYR A 106 6.37 -16.67 -17.86
N GLN A 107 5.15 -16.50 -17.32
CA GLN A 107 3.95 -17.07 -17.92
C GLN A 107 3.72 -16.52 -19.33
N ARG A 108 3.82 -15.19 -19.52
CA ARG A 108 3.64 -14.55 -20.82
C ARG A 108 4.68 -15.04 -21.84
N ILE A 109 5.94 -15.13 -21.44
CA ILE A 109 7.04 -15.62 -22.31
C ILE A 109 6.84 -17.08 -22.69
N LYS A 110 6.38 -17.92 -21.75
CA LYS A 110 6.04 -19.31 -22.04
C LYS A 110 4.93 -19.40 -23.09
N ASP A 111 3.90 -18.57 -22.99
CA ASP A 111 2.80 -18.55 -23.95
C ASP A 111 3.27 -18.09 -25.34
N ILE A 112 4.13 -17.08 -25.41
CA ILE A 112 4.77 -16.61 -26.64
C ILE A 112 5.65 -17.70 -27.26
N THR A 113 6.47 -18.37 -26.45
CA THR A 113 7.35 -19.47 -26.92
C THR A 113 6.52 -20.61 -27.52
N LYS A 114 5.40 -20.96 -26.88
CA LYS A 114 4.48 -21.97 -27.41
C LYS A 114 3.87 -21.54 -28.76
N LYS A 115 3.56 -20.26 -28.93
CA LYS A 115 3.06 -19.71 -30.20
C LYS A 115 4.14 -19.73 -31.27
N GLN A 116 5.38 -19.38 -30.94
CA GLN A 116 6.54 -19.50 -31.82
C GLN A 116 6.72 -20.93 -32.33
N THR A 117 6.65 -21.93 -31.44
CA THR A 117 6.72 -23.34 -31.83
C THR A 117 5.63 -23.70 -32.83
N LYS A 118 4.37 -23.29 -32.56
CA LYS A 118 3.27 -23.52 -33.49
C LYS A 118 3.46 -22.85 -34.84
N LEU A 119 4.03 -21.64 -34.88
CA LEU A 119 4.31 -20.93 -36.12
C LEU A 119 5.29 -21.73 -36.98
N VAL A 120 6.37 -22.26 -36.38
CA VAL A 120 7.35 -23.11 -37.07
C VAL A 120 6.72 -24.43 -37.52
N GLU A 121 5.92 -25.09 -36.68
CA GLU A 121 5.23 -26.33 -37.03
C GLU A 121 4.26 -26.15 -38.21
N GLU A 122 3.47 -25.07 -38.22
CA GLU A 122 2.56 -24.76 -39.33
C GLU A 122 3.32 -24.38 -40.61
N TYR A 123 4.45 -23.67 -40.50
CA TYR A 123 5.35 -23.45 -41.63
C TYR A 123 5.84 -24.79 -42.22
N GLU A 124 6.44 -25.65 -41.40
CA GLU A 124 7.02 -26.91 -41.86
C GLU A 124 5.96 -27.80 -42.51
N ARG A 125 4.80 -27.89 -41.89
CA ARG A 125 3.66 -28.64 -42.42
C ARG A 125 3.22 -28.09 -43.78
N ALA A 126 2.96 -26.80 -43.88
CA ALA A 126 2.46 -26.18 -45.12
C ALA A 126 3.50 -26.24 -46.24
N TRP A 127 4.76 -25.95 -45.93
CA TRP A 127 5.88 -26.01 -46.87
C TRP A 127 6.04 -27.40 -47.49
N ASN A 128 5.98 -28.45 -46.66
CA ASN A 128 6.07 -29.83 -47.12
C ASN A 128 4.93 -30.22 -48.06
N LEU A 129 3.73 -29.68 -47.85
CA LEU A 129 2.57 -29.90 -48.72
C LEU A 129 2.73 -29.14 -50.03
N PHE A 130 3.04 -27.84 -49.99
CA PHE A 130 3.15 -27.01 -51.19
C PHE A 130 4.28 -27.45 -52.11
N LYS A 131 5.41 -27.91 -51.57
CA LYS A 131 6.52 -28.45 -52.35
C LYS A 131 6.15 -29.73 -53.13
N GLN A 132 5.19 -30.50 -52.65
CA GLN A 132 4.71 -31.74 -53.29
C GLN A 132 3.53 -31.50 -54.22
N ASP A 133 2.91 -30.32 -54.17
CA ASP A 133 1.75 -30.00 -54.98
C ASP A 133 2.16 -29.64 -56.41
N THR A 134 1.69 -30.45 -57.36
CA THR A 134 1.94 -30.32 -58.80
C THR A 134 1.26 -29.09 -59.43
N HIS A 135 0.36 -28.41 -58.71
CA HIS A 135 -0.34 -27.22 -59.20
C HIS A 135 0.53 -25.94 -59.14
N PHE A 136 1.68 -25.98 -58.46
CA PHE A 136 2.62 -24.87 -58.38
C PHE A 136 3.81 -25.05 -59.31
N LYS A 137 4.26 -23.94 -59.89
CA LYS A 137 5.51 -23.87 -60.63
C LYS A 137 6.68 -23.62 -59.68
N GLU A 138 7.88 -24.04 -60.09
CA GLU A 138 9.10 -23.87 -59.32
C GLU A 138 9.34 -22.41 -58.86
N ASN A 139 9.08 -21.44 -59.74
CA ASN A 139 9.23 -20.02 -59.41
C ASN A 139 8.22 -19.53 -58.36
N GLU A 140 7.06 -20.16 -58.27
CA GLU A 140 6.03 -19.85 -57.26
C GLU A 140 6.42 -20.45 -55.90
N ILE A 141 6.98 -21.67 -55.89
CA ILE A 141 7.55 -22.28 -54.69
C ILE A 141 8.69 -21.43 -54.11
N GLN A 142 9.59 -20.92 -54.97
CA GLN A 142 10.65 -19.98 -54.56
C GLN A 142 10.11 -18.63 -54.05
N TYR A 143 8.93 -18.20 -54.53
CA TYR A 143 8.27 -17.03 -53.96
C TYR A 143 7.72 -17.33 -52.57
N MET A 144 7.06 -18.48 -52.38
CA MET A 144 6.57 -18.91 -51.07
C MET A 144 7.71 -19.03 -50.05
N GLU A 145 8.85 -19.59 -50.43
CA GLU A 145 10.04 -19.69 -49.57
C GLU A 145 10.50 -18.32 -49.05
N ARG A 146 10.53 -17.31 -49.93
CA ARG A 146 10.90 -15.93 -49.55
C ARG A 146 9.90 -15.31 -48.59
N VAL A 147 8.59 -15.53 -48.81
CA VAL A 147 7.54 -15.04 -47.91
C VAL A 147 7.67 -15.70 -46.53
N TYR A 148 7.82 -17.03 -46.48
CA TYR A 148 8.02 -17.75 -45.22
C TYR A 148 9.27 -17.29 -44.48
N SER A 149 10.39 -17.14 -45.19
CA SER A 149 11.64 -16.65 -44.60
C SER A 149 11.45 -15.27 -43.98
N GLY A 150 10.74 -14.36 -44.66
CA GLY A 150 10.42 -13.04 -44.12
C GLY A 150 9.58 -13.10 -42.84
N ILE A 151 8.51 -13.90 -42.83
CA ILE A 151 7.65 -14.03 -41.64
C ILE A 151 8.42 -14.64 -40.46
N LEU A 152 9.22 -15.68 -40.71
CA LEU A 152 10.04 -16.34 -39.68
C LEU A 152 11.11 -15.39 -39.14
N GLU A 153 11.76 -14.61 -40.00
CA GLU A 153 12.79 -13.65 -39.59
C GLU A 153 12.20 -12.52 -38.74
N GLU A 154 11.06 -11.95 -39.12
CA GLU A 154 10.37 -10.93 -38.32
C GLU A 154 9.93 -11.49 -36.97
N SER A 155 9.39 -12.70 -36.96
CA SER A 155 9.00 -13.41 -35.74
C SER A 155 10.19 -13.67 -34.80
N LEU A 156 11.38 -13.96 -35.34
CA LEU A 156 12.62 -14.08 -34.57
C LEU A 156 13.09 -12.74 -34.00
N LYS A 157 13.02 -11.64 -34.77
CA LYS A 157 13.36 -10.29 -34.27
C LYS A 157 12.49 -9.90 -33.07
N ASN A 158 11.21 -10.27 -33.09
CA ASN A 158 10.29 -10.01 -31.97
C ASN A 158 10.70 -10.83 -30.73
N MET A 159 11.19 -12.06 -30.92
CA MET A 159 11.74 -12.87 -29.82
C MET A 159 13.04 -12.27 -29.24
N ASP A 160 13.92 -11.74 -30.09
CA ASP A 160 15.15 -11.08 -29.64
C ASP A 160 14.88 -9.85 -28.77
N GLN A 161 13.81 -9.09 -29.07
CA GLN A 161 13.37 -7.98 -28.21
C GLN A 161 12.96 -8.46 -26.81
N ILE A 162 12.28 -9.61 -26.73
CA ILE A 162 11.90 -10.22 -25.45
C ILE A 162 13.15 -10.66 -24.67
N PHE A 163 14.14 -11.27 -25.34
CA PHE A 163 15.39 -11.68 -24.68
C PHE A 163 16.21 -10.49 -24.16
N LEU A 164 16.31 -9.39 -24.92
CA LEU A 164 16.98 -8.17 -24.47
C LEU A 164 16.39 -7.64 -23.15
N ILE A 165 15.08 -7.74 -23.00
CA ILE A 165 14.37 -7.29 -21.80
C ILE A 165 14.64 -8.20 -20.61
N LEU A 166 14.77 -9.50 -20.84
CA LEU A 166 15.15 -10.47 -19.82
C LEU A 166 16.60 -10.27 -19.37
N ASP A 167 17.53 -10.04 -20.29
CA ASP A 167 18.93 -9.83 -19.91
C ASP A 167 19.14 -8.49 -19.20
N SER A 168 18.30 -7.49 -19.49
CA SER A 168 18.39 -6.13 -18.94
C SER A 168 17.72 -5.93 -17.57
N PHE A 169 17.50 -6.98 -16.77
CA PHE A 169 17.04 -6.86 -15.36
C PHE A 169 17.91 -5.92 -14.49
N SER A 170 19.05 -5.43 -15.01
CA SER A 170 19.93 -4.43 -14.39
C SER A 170 19.56 -2.95 -14.60
N THR A 171 18.63 -2.59 -15.48
CA THR A 171 18.40 -1.17 -15.87
C THR A 171 17.06 -0.60 -15.40
N GLN A 172 17.03 0.73 -15.23
CA GLN A 172 16.06 1.62 -14.54
C GLN A 172 14.58 1.58 -15.00
N MET A 173 14.17 0.56 -15.75
CA MET A 173 12.83 0.42 -16.31
C MET A 173 11.82 -0.05 -15.24
N SER A 174 10.61 0.51 -15.25
CA SER A 174 9.52 0.04 -14.39
C SER A 174 8.97 -1.31 -14.86
N ASP A 175 8.47 -2.11 -13.92
CA ASP A 175 7.84 -3.39 -14.21
C ASP A 175 6.66 -3.27 -15.19
N LEU A 176 5.93 -2.15 -15.15
CA LEU A 176 4.86 -1.87 -16.10
C LEU A 176 5.40 -1.70 -17.53
N LYS A 177 6.48 -0.92 -17.69
CA LYS A 177 7.08 -0.69 -19.00
C LYS A 177 7.68 -1.98 -19.57
N ARG A 178 8.25 -2.82 -18.70
CA ARG A 178 8.72 -4.16 -19.09
C ARG A 178 7.58 -5.01 -19.65
N LEU A 179 6.44 -5.05 -18.95
CA LEU A 179 5.28 -5.82 -19.38
C LEU A 179 4.72 -5.32 -20.71
N GLU A 180 4.69 -4.01 -20.90
CA GLU A 180 4.22 -3.38 -22.13
C GLU A 180 5.02 -3.86 -23.34
N ILE A 181 6.36 -3.82 -23.28
CA ILE A 181 7.20 -4.25 -24.40
C ILE A 181 7.06 -5.76 -24.66
N ILE A 182 6.99 -6.59 -23.61
CA ILE A 182 6.73 -8.03 -23.77
C ILE A 182 5.38 -8.27 -24.46
N ASN A 183 4.34 -7.49 -24.11
CA ASN A 183 3.04 -7.61 -24.76
C ASN A 183 3.08 -7.16 -26.21
N GLU A 184 3.75 -6.05 -26.51
CA GLU A 184 3.91 -5.56 -27.88
C GLU A 184 4.61 -6.60 -28.77
N ALA A 185 5.70 -7.19 -28.31
CA ALA A 185 6.39 -8.25 -29.04
C ALA A 185 5.51 -9.51 -29.20
N ALA A 186 4.70 -9.84 -28.20
CA ALA A 186 3.74 -10.94 -28.29
C ALA A 186 2.68 -10.70 -29.37
N ASP A 187 2.12 -9.50 -29.41
CA ASP A 187 1.08 -9.11 -30.37
C ASP A 187 1.64 -9.13 -31.81
N GLN A 188 2.93 -8.80 -32.00
CA GLN A 188 3.60 -8.92 -33.29
C GLN A 188 3.82 -10.38 -33.71
N ILE A 189 4.18 -11.27 -32.78
CA ILE A 189 4.27 -12.72 -33.05
C ILE A 189 2.89 -13.30 -33.40
N ASP A 190 1.83 -12.82 -32.76
CA ASP A 190 0.46 -13.18 -33.13
C ASP A 190 0.13 -12.75 -34.56
N ALA A 191 0.47 -11.51 -34.95
CA ALA A 191 0.31 -11.04 -36.32
C ALA A 191 1.10 -11.89 -37.33
N ASN A 192 2.35 -12.27 -37.01
CA ASN A 192 3.14 -13.14 -37.89
C ASN A 192 2.51 -14.53 -38.07
N TYR A 193 1.94 -15.10 -37.00
CA TYR A 193 1.22 -16.37 -37.08
C TYR A 193 -0.04 -16.26 -37.95
N ASP A 194 -0.78 -15.16 -37.83
CA ASP A 194 -1.99 -14.90 -38.60
C ASP A 194 -1.66 -14.67 -40.08
N ASP A 195 -0.61 -13.91 -40.38
CA ASP A 195 -0.10 -13.70 -41.75
C ASP A 195 0.31 -15.03 -42.40
N LEU A 196 1.03 -15.88 -41.67
CA LEU A 196 1.42 -17.22 -42.14
C LEU A 196 0.19 -18.08 -42.43
N THR A 197 -0.78 -18.08 -41.51
CA THR A 197 -2.01 -18.87 -41.66
C THR A 197 -2.83 -18.40 -42.85
N LEU A 198 -2.97 -17.08 -43.01
CA LEU A 198 -3.67 -16.46 -44.13
C LEU A 198 -2.96 -16.80 -45.46
N PHE A 199 -1.64 -16.68 -45.51
CA PHE A 199 -0.85 -17.03 -46.69
C PHE A 199 -1.03 -18.51 -47.07
N ASN A 200 -1.01 -19.41 -46.08
CA ASN A 200 -1.27 -20.84 -46.31
C ASN A 200 -2.66 -21.07 -46.90
N GLN A 201 -3.70 -20.44 -46.34
CA GLN A 201 -5.07 -20.56 -46.82
C GLN A 201 -5.21 -20.05 -48.27
N GLN A 202 -4.58 -18.92 -48.59
CA GLN A 202 -4.58 -18.35 -49.93
C GLN A 202 -3.95 -19.31 -50.96
N ASN A 203 -2.82 -19.94 -50.60
CA ASN A 203 -2.16 -20.91 -51.49
C ASN A 203 -2.99 -22.19 -51.67
N VAL A 204 -3.61 -22.70 -50.61
CA VAL A 204 -4.54 -23.83 -50.71
C VAL A 204 -5.71 -23.52 -51.65
N ILE A 205 -6.32 -22.33 -51.52
CA ILE A 205 -7.39 -21.89 -52.42
C ILE A 205 -6.89 -21.78 -53.86
N LEU A 206 -5.69 -21.24 -54.08
CA LEU A 206 -5.09 -21.11 -55.40
C LEU A 206 -4.85 -22.49 -56.04
N SER A 207 -4.39 -23.48 -55.27
CA SER A 207 -4.25 -24.85 -55.75
C SER A 207 -5.60 -25.45 -56.17
N LEU A 208 -6.63 -25.32 -55.32
CA LEU A 208 -8.00 -25.76 -55.63
C LEU A 208 -8.57 -25.10 -56.88
N GLN A 209 -8.29 -23.82 -57.10
CA GLN A 209 -8.73 -23.10 -58.30
C GLN A 209 -8.03 -23.57 -59.58
N ARG A 210 -6.83 -24.15 -59.46
CA ARG A 210 -6.05 -24.69 -60.60
C ARG A 210 -6.44 -26.12 -60.95
N ALA A 211 -7.07 -26.85 -60.03
CA ALA A 211 -7.61 -28.17 -60.28
C ALA A 211 -8.69 -28.10 -61.39
N LYS A 212 -8.56 -28.95 -62.41
CA LYS A 212 -9.35 -28.81 -63.66
C LYS A 212 -10.58 -29.70 -63.74
N THR A 213 -10.63 -30.75 -62.94
CA THR A 213 -11.71 -31.75 -62.97
C THR A 213 -12.25 -31.96 -61.56
N GLU A 214 -13.47 -32.49 -61.44
CA GLU A 214 -14.05 -32.79 -60.13
C GLU A 214 -13.23 -33.84 -59.36
N ALA A 215 -12.66 -34.83 -60.05
CA ALA A 215 -11.77 -35.82 -59.45
C ALA A 215 -10.48 -35.17 -58.91
N ASP A 216 -9.91 -34.23 -59.66
CA ASP A 216 -8.72 -33.46 -59.29
C ASP A 216 -9.00 -32.54 -58.09
N VAL A 217 -10.14 -31.86 -58.09
CA VAL A 217 -10.60 -31.06 -56.93
C VAL A 217 -10.73 -31.94 -55.68
N ASN A 218 -11.32 -33.12 -55.81
CA ASN A 218 -11.48 -34.05 -54.68
C ASN A 218 -10.12 -34.59 -54.19
N GLN A 219 -9.17 -34.83 -55.10
CA GLN A 219 -7.80 -35.22 -54.76
C GLN A 219 -7.06 -34.10 -54.00
N VAL A 220 -7.17 -32.85 -54.48
CA VAL A 220 -6.55 -31.69 -53.82
C VAL A 220 -7.15 -31.46 -52.44
N LYS A 221 -8.48 -31.57 -52.28
CA LYS A 221 -9.14 -31.49 -50.97
C LYS A 221 -8.61 -32.56 -50.00
N GLN A 222 -8.51 -33.80 -50.44
CA GLN A 222 -7.96 -34.89 -49.62
C GLN A 222 -6.49 -34.65 -49.27
N PHE A 223 -5.69 -34.17 -50.22
CA PHE A 223 -4.26 -33.87 -50.02
C PHE A 223 -4.05 -32.80 -48.94
N TYR A 224 -4.86 -31.75 -48.93
CA TYR A 224 -4.80 -30.69 -47.92
C TYR A 224 -5.60 -30.98 -46.63
N GLY A 225 -6.32 -32.11 -46.57
CA GLY A 225 -7.15 -32.48 -45.42
C GLY A 225 -8.39 -31.61 -45.23
N ILE A 226 -8.95 -31.11 -46.33
CA ILE A 226 -10.17 -30.28 -46.37
C ILE A 226 -11.38 -31.20 -46.57
N PRO A 227 -12.45 -31.10 -45.74
CA PRO A 227 -13.66 -31.89 -45.90
C PRO A 227 -14.45 -31.58 -47.18
#